data_AF-A0A7F5RDM9-F1
#
_entry.id   AF-A0A7F5RDM9-F1
#
_cell.length_a   1.000
_cell.length_b   1.000
_cell.length_c   1.000
_cell.angle_alpha   90.00
_cell.angle_beta   90.00
_cell.angle_gamma   90.00
#
_symmetry.space_group_name_H-M   'P 1'
#
loop_
_entity.id
_entity.type
_entity.pdbx_description
1 polymer ?
#
loop_
_entity_poly.entity_id
_entity_poly.type
_entity_poly.pdbx_seq_one_letter_code
_entity_poly.pdbx_strand_id
1 'polypeptide(L)'
;MAQLETLEAKMASIEVSLSNSHRRKKSGSLFRTSISKDGEVEALRKSIREKDDALQNVKLIVPGLKLRESCNSNQPFTEKEKAQIDNALTTLKSEVEAKKLAIKNLKMALDRLDISDNIDVRIRQAELEFQLGREELNLLTLLEEARALQACLDEAERRFSAPDAHTLYR
;
A
#
# COMPACT_ATOMS: atom_id res chain seq x y z
N MET A 1 5.29 50.21 15.53
CA MET A 1 5.13 49.57 16.86
C MET A 1 3.81 48.80 16.98
N ALA A 2 2.66 49.30 16.51
CA ALA A 2 1.33 48.65 16.68
C ALA A 2 1.08 47.31 15.92
N GLN A 3 1.89 46.98 14.90
CA GLN A 3 1.71 45.74 14.11
C GLN A 3 2.26 44.49 14.82
N LEU A 4 3.24 44.64 15.71
CA LEU A 4 3.80 43.53 16.49
C LEU A 4 2.84 43.13 17.62
N GLU A 5 2.23 44.11 18.31
CA GLU A 5 1.18 43.86 19.32
C GLU A 5 -0.01 43.10 18.73
N THR A 6 -0.36 43.35 17.47
CA THR A 6 -1.46 42.63 16.80
C THR A 6 -1.09 41.22 16.37
N LEU A 7 0.19 40.95 16.08
CA LEU A 7 0.67 39.60 15.81
C LEU A 7 0.77 38.78 17.11
N GLU A 8 1.29 39.39 18.17
CA GLU A 8 1.42 38.79 19.51
C GLU A 8 0.04 38.48 20.11
N ALA A 9 -0.92 39.41 19.99
CA ALA A 9 -2.31 39.18 20.38
C ALA A 9 -2.97 38.04 19.57
N LYS A 10 -2.64 37.90 18.29
CA LYS A 10 -3.13 36.79 17.45
C LYS A 10 -2.51 35.45 17.83
N MET A 11 -1.21 35.42 18.14
CA MET A 11 -0.54 34.20 18.61
C MET A 11 -1.09 33.76 19.97
N ALA A 12 -1.31 34.70 20.89
CA ALA A 12 -1.94 34.42 22.19
C ALA A 12 -3.38 33.88 22.04
N SER A 13 -4.17 34.42 21.09
CA SER A 13 -5.54 33.93 20.83
C SER A 13 -5.57 32.49 20.30
N ILE A 14 -4.58 32.10 19.51
CA ILE A 14 -4.44 30.73 18.98
C ILE A 14 -3.97 29.77 20.08
N GLU A 15 -2.99 30.15 20.91
CA GLU A 15 -2.52 29.31 22.02
C GLU A 15 -3.61 29.04 23.06
N VAL A 16 -4.45 30.04 23.36
CA VAL A 16 -5.63 29.90 24.24
C VAL A 16 -6.70 28.98 23.62
N SER A 17 -6.87 29.02 22.31
CA SER A 17 -7.87 28.18 21.61
C SER A 17 -7.42 26.71 21.51
N LEU A 18 -6.11 26.45 21.38
CA LEU A 18 -5.57 25.08 21.28
C LEU A 18 -5.39 24.42 22.66
N SER A 19 -5.07 25.21 23.69
CA SER A 19 -4.90 24.70 25.07
C SER A 19 -6.21 24.33 25.76
N ASN A 20 -7.37 24.77 25.25
CA ASN A 20 -8.68 24.41 25.78
C ASN A 20 -9.32 23.13 25.18
N SER A 21 -8.62 22.41 24.29
CA SER A 21 -9.10 21.14 23.73
C SER A 21 -8.76 19.91 24.59
N HIS A 22 -8.34 20.11 25.85
CA HIS A 22 -8.10 19.01 26.81
C HIS A 22 -8.72 19.33 28.19
N ARG A 23 -10.04 19.60 28.23
CA ARG A 23 -10.97 19.31 29.35
C ARG A 23 -12.29 20.07 29.15
N ARG A 24 -13.19 19.55 28.32
CA ARG A 24 -14.63 19.81 28.47
C ARG A 24 -15.37 18.52 28.75
N LYS A 25 -15.41 18.15 30.04
CA LYS A 25 -16.62 17.51 30.58
C LYS A 25 -17.70 18.59 30.67
N LYS A 26 -18.88 18.26 30.13
CA LYS A 26 -20.22 18.81 30.40
C LYS A 26 -20.82 19.76 29.34
N SER A 27 -21.64 19.16 28.48
CA SER A 27 -22.88 19.70 27.90
C SER A 27 -23.78 18.47 27.71
N GLY A 28 -25.03 18.40 28.17
CA GLY A 28 -26.08 19.37 27.92
C GLY A 28 -26.86 18.95 26.67
N SER A 29 -27.74 17.96 26.87
CA SER A 29 -28.95 17.62 26.10
C SER A 29 -28.89 17.38 24.58
N LEU A 30 -29.32 16.15 24.23
CA LEU A 30 -30.07 15.79 23.01
C LEU A 30 -29.31 15.73 21.68
N PHE A 31 -28.37 14.79 21.57
CA PHE A 31 -28.32 13.79 20.49
C PHE A 31 -27.41 12.66 20.95
N ARG A 32 -27.86 11.97 22.01
CA ARG A 32 -27.35 10.66 22.36
C ARG A 32 -28.00 9.70 21.38
N THR A 33 -27.49 9.59 20.17
CA THR A 33 -27.57 8.30 19.48
C THR A 33 -26.86 7.37 20.43
N SER A 34 -27.65 6.64 21.21
CA SER A 34 -27.19 5.42 21.83
C SER A 34 -26.63 4.62 20.68
N ILE A 35 -25.30 4.67 20.50
CA ILE A 35 -24.61 3.60 19.81
C ILE A 35 -24.99 2.42 20.68
N SER A 36 -25.98 1.67 20.22
CA SER A 36 -26.39 0.42 20.82
C SER A 36 -25.11 -0.38 21.01
N LYS A 37 -25.02 -1.24 22.03
CA LYS A 37 -23.89 -2.15 22.15
C LYS A 37 -23.59 -2.84 20.81
N ASP A 38 -24.64 -3.05 20.01
CA ASP A 38 -24.59 -3.55 18.63
C ASP A 38 -23.79 -2.66 17.65
N GLY A 39 -23.95 -1.33 17.69
CA GLY A 39 -23.20 -0.41 16.82
C GLY A 39 -21.72 -0.27 17.19
N GLU A 40 -21.39 -0.40 18.48
CA GLU A 40 -20.00 -0.47 18.94
C GLU A 40 -19.35 -1.80 18.51
N VAL A 41 -20.09 -2.90 18.63
CA VAL A 41 -19.67 -4.22 18.16
C VAL A 41 -19.48 -4.23 16.63
N GLU A 42 -20.35 -3.58 15.86
CA GLU A 42 -20.19 -3.45 14.41
C GLU A 42 -18.97 -2.61 14.02
N ALA A 43 -18.73 -1.49 14.72
CA ALA A 43 -17.55 -0.67 14.52
C ALA A 43 -16.26 -1.44 14.84
N LEU A 44 -16.24 -2.21 15.93
CA LEU A 44 -15.12 -3.08 16.29
C LEU A 44 -14.91 -4.19 15.25
N ARG A 45 -15.98 -4.83 14.76
CA ARG A 45 -15.90 -5.82 13.67
C ARG A 45 -15.35 -5.22 12.39
N LYS A 46 -15.74 -3.99 12.04
CA LYS A 46 -15.19 -3.26 10.89
C LYS A 46 -13.70 -2.98 11.10
N SER A 47 -13.31 -2.49 12.27
CA SER A 47 -11.91 -2.22 12.59
C SER A 47 -11.03 -3.47 12.61
N ILE A 48 -11.58 -4.62 13.03
CA ILE A 48 -10.86 -5.91 12.96
C ILE A 48 -10.61 -6.28 11.50
N ARG A 49 -11.64 -6.21 10.64
CA ARG A 49 -11.47 -6.47 9.19
C ARG A 49 -10.42 -5.56 8.56
N GLU A 50 -10.47 -4.26 8.86
CA GLU A 50 -9.49 -3.29 8.35
C GLU A 50 -8.06 -3.61 8.83
N LYS A 51 -7.90 -4.05 10.08
CA LYS A 51 -6.59 -4.47 10.60
C LYS A 51 -6.12 -5.79 10.00
N ASP A 52 -7.02 -6.74 9.75
CA ASP A 52 -6.72 -7.99 9.07
C ASP A 52 -6.29 -7.72 7.62
N ASP A 53 -6.98 -6.81 6.92
CA ASP A 53 -6.58 -6.36 5.58
C ASP A 53 -5.22 -5.66 5.61
N ALA A 54 -4.95 -4.82 6.60
CA ALA A 54 -3.64 -4.18 6.79
C ALA A 54 -2.54 -5.21 7.09
N LEU A 55 -2.81 -6.21 7.92
CA LEU A 55 -1.91 -7.32 8.23
C LEU A 55 -1.64 -8.18 6.99
N GLN A 56 -2.67 -8.47 6.18
CA GLN A 56 -2.54 -9.18 4.92
C GLN A 56 -1.59 -8.43 3.98
N ASN A 57 -1.75 -7.11 3.86
CA ASN A 57 -0.89 -6.25 3.04
C ASN A 57 0.56 -6.24 3.55
N VAL A 58 0.78 -6.09 4.86
CA VAL A 58 2.12 -6.15 5.45
C VAL A 58 2.76 -7.53 5.23
N LYS A 59 1.99 -8.61 5.35
CA LYS A 59 2.49 -9.98 5.15
C LYS A 59 2.92 -10.25 3.71
N LEU A 60 2.33 -9.58 2.74
CA LEU A 60 2.78 -9.61 1.33
C LEU A 60 4.09 -8.83 1.15
N ILE A 61 4.25 -7.70 1.84
CA ILE A 61 5.42 -6.81 1.69
C ILE A 61 6.68 -7.34 2.42
N VAL A 62 6.52 -7.96 3.59
CA VAL A 62 7.65 -8.39 4.46
C VAL A 62 8.63 -9.37 3.79
N PRO A 63 8.20 -10.41 3.06
CA PRO A 63 9.11 -11.27 2.32
C PRO A 63 9.94 -10.50 1.28
N GLY A 64 9.32 -9.57 0.55
CA GLY A 64 10.00 -8.68 -0.39
C GLY A 64 11.02 -7.77 0.28
N LEU A 65 10.71 -7.24 1.48
CA LEU A 65 11.64 -6.42 2.26
C LEU A 65 12.85 -7.21 2.78
N LYS A 66 12.65 -8.43 3.29
CA LYS A 66 13.74 -9.30 3.76
C LYS A 66 14.68 -9.71 2.63
N LEU A 67 14.11 -10.02 1.46
CA LEU A 67 14.89 -10.28 0.25
C LEU A 67 15.69 -9.03 -0.15
N ARG A 68 15.06 -7.85 -0.12
CA ARG A 68 15.69 -6.56 -0.44
C ARG A 68 16.79 -6.15 0.54
N GLU A 69 16.67 -6.49 1.82
CA GLU A 69 17.76 -6.34 2.79
C GLU A 69 18.92 -7.28 2.47
N SER A 70 18.64 -8.53 2.09
CA SER A 70 19.67 -9.49 1.68
C SER A 70 20.40 -9.02 0.40
N CYS A 71 19.72 -8.34 -0.52
CA CYS A 71 20.33 -7.69 -1.70
C CYS A 71 21.37 -6.60 -1.36
N ASN A 72 21.28 -5.98 -0.19
CA ASN A 72 22.23 -4.98 0.29
C ASN A 72 23.41 -5.59 1.07
N SER A 73 23.40 -6.91 1.29
CA SER A 73 24.49 -7.62 1.92
C SER A 73 25.69 -7.73 0.97
N ASN A 74 26.91 -7.59 1.51
CA ASN A 74 28.15 -7.87 0.78
C ASN A 74 28.48 -9.38 0.74
N GLN A 75 27.55 -10.25 1.14
CA GLN A 75 27.72 -11.71 1.13
C GLN A 75 27.05 -12.32 -0.10
N PRO A 76 27.65 -13.36 -0.71
CA PRO A 76 27.01 -14.11 -1.79
C PRO A 76 25.76 -14.82 -1.29
N PHE A 77 24.69 -14.76 -2.10
CA PHE A 77 23.48 -15.52 -1.80
C PHE A 77 23.80 -17.00 -1.67
N THR A 78 23.35 -17.59 -0.57
CA THR A 78 23.38 -19.03 -0.40
C THR A 78 22.45 -19.71 -1.41
N GLU A 79 22.71 -20.97 -1.73
CA GLU A 79 21.88 -21.75 -2.65
C GLU A 79 20.40 -21.80 -2.22
N LYS A 80 20.15 -21.79 -0.90
CA LYS A 80 18.80 -21.70 -0.33
C LYS A 80 18.13 -20.36 -0.60
N GLU A 81 18.85 -19.25 -0.50
CA GLU A 81 18.32 -17.92 -0.78
C GLU A 81 18.04 -17.73 -2.26
N LYS A 82 18.94 -18.21 -3.14
CA LYS A 82 18.70 -18.21 -4.59
C LYS A 82 17.42 -18.98 -4.94
N ALA A 83 17.28 -20.20 -4.41
CA ALA A 83 16.08 -20.99 -4.60
C ALA A 83 14.81 -20.31 -4.06
N GLN A 84 14.90 -19.56 -2.95
CA GLN A 84 13.78 -18.78 -2.42
C GLN A 84 13.40 -17.61 -3.34
N ILE A 85 14.39 -16.88 -3.88
CA ILE A 85 14.14 -15.77 -4.81
C ILE A 85 13.54 -16.30 -6.12
N ASP A 86 14.05 -17.42 -6.64
CA ASP A 86 13.50 -18.05 -7.83
C ASP A 86 12.05 -18.52 -7.63
N ASN A 87 11.74 -19.09 -6.47
CA ASN A 87 10.36 -19.46 -6.11
C ASN A 87 9.45 -18.22 -5.96
N ALA A 88 9.96 -17.12 -5.40
CA ALA A 88 9.22 -15.87 -5.33
C ALA A 88 8.95 -15.29 -6.72
N LEU A 89 9.95 -15.32 -7.61
CA LEU A 89 9.83 -14.86 -9.00
C LEU A 89 8.85 -15.70 -9.81
N THR A 90 8.84 -17.03 -9.65
CA THR A 90 7.85 -17.89 -10.32
C THR A 90 6.43 -17.61 -9.84
N THR A 91 6.27 -17.39 -8.54
CA THR A 91 4.98 -17.00 -7.94
C THR A 91 4.51 -15.65 -8.49
N LEU A 92 5.36 -14.62 -8.46
CA LEU A 92 5.05 -13.28 -9.01
C LEU A 92 4.69 -13.34 -10.49
N LYS A 93 5.40 -14.14 -11.30
CA LYS A 93 5.07 -14.33 -12.72
C LYS A 93 3.67 -14.94 -12.88
N SER A 94 3.30 -15.92 -12.06
CA SER A 94 1.96 -16.52 -12.09
C SER A 94 0.87 -15.51 -11.71
N GLU A 95 1.13 -14.68 -10.71
CA GLU A 95 0.21 -13.63 -10.27
C GLU A 95 0.05 -12.54 -11.34
N VAL A 96 1.13 -12.13 -12.00
CA VAL A 96 1.09 -11.20 -13.13
C VAL A 96 0.16 -11.71 -14.24
N GLU A 97 0.25 -12.98 -14.62
CA GLU A 97 -0.64 -13.55 -15.63
C GLU A 97 -2.10 -13.64 -15.15
N ALA A 98 -2.32 -13.98 -13.88
CA ALA A 98 -3.66 -13.96 -13.29
C ALA A 98 -4.28 -12.55 -13.30
N LYS A 99 -3.50 -11.51 -12.98
CA LYS A 99 -3.93 -10.11 -13.03
C LYS A 99 -4.23 -9.64 -14.45
N LYS A 100 -3.40 -10.00 -15.43
CA LYS A 100 -3.67 -9.71 -16.85
C LYS A 100 -4.99 -10.32 -17.31
N LEU A 101 -5.28 -11.55 -16.91
CA LEU A 101 -6.55 -12.21 -17.22
C LEU A 101 -7.73 -11.49 -16.57
N ALA A 102 -7.62 -11.11 -15.28
CA ALA A 102 -8.66 -10.36 -14.57
C ALA A 102 -8.94 -9.01 -15.25
N ILE A 103 -7.89 -8.26 -15.60
CA ILE A 103 -7.99 -6.98 -16.32
C ILE A 103 -8.70 -7.16 -17.66
N LYS A 104 -8.35 -8.20 -18.43
CA LYS A 104 -9.01 -8.50 -19.70
C LYS A 104 -10.51 -8.75 -19.50
N ASN A 105 -10.87 -9.54 -18.49
CA ASN A 105 -12.27 -9.84 -18.18
C ASN A 105 -13.04 -8.57 -17.77
N LEU A 106 -12.43 -7.69 -16.98
CA LEU A 106 -13.03 -6.40 -16.58
C LEU A 106 -13.24 -5.47 -17.78
N LYS A 107 -12.25 -5.36 -18.68
CA LYS A 107 -12.38 -4.61 -19.93
C LYS A 107 -13.52 -5.14 -20.80
N MET A 108 -13.60 -6.47 -20.97
CA MET A 108 -14.70 -7.10 -21.70
C MET A 108 -16.07 -6.87 -21.05
N ALA A 109 -16.14 -6.78 -19.71
CA ALA A 109 -17.39 -6.48 -19.01
C ALA A 109 -17.80 -5.02 -19.23
N LEU A 110 -16.86 -4.08 -19.20
CA LEU A 110 -17.08 -2.67 -19.53
C LEU A 110 -17.55 -2.49 -20.98
N ASP A 111 -16.92 -3.17 -21.94
CA ASP A 111 -17.29 -3.10 -23.36
C ASP A 111 -18.71 -3.62 -23.64
N ARG A 112 -19.24 -4.48 -22.76
CA ARG A 112 -20.59 -5.04 -22.85
C ARG A 112 -21.65 -4.17 -22.17
N LEU A 113 -21.25 -3.15 -21.41
CA LEU A 113 -22.22 -2.25 -20.80
C LEU A 113 -22.74 -1.26 -21.84
N ASP A 114 -24.07 -1.18 -21.94
CA ASP A 114 -24.74 -0.21 -22.79
C ASP A 114 -24.57 1.20 -22.22
N ILE A 115 -24.09 2.13 -23.05
CA ILE A 115 -24.03 3.54 -22.66
C ILE A 115 -25.47 4.08 -22.64
N SER A 116 -25.98 4.36 -21.44
CA SER A 116 -27.32 4.89 -21.22
C SER A 116 -27.37 5.82 -20.01
N ASP A 117 -28.43 6.63 -19.92
CA ASP A 117 -28.68 7.54 -18.79
C ASP A 117 -29.29 6.83 -17.56
N ASN A 118 -29.41 5.49 -17.60
CA ASN A 118 -29.87 4.73 -16.46
C ASN A 118 -28.84 4.79 -15.32
N ILE A 119 -29.25 5.33 -14.17
CA ILE A 119 -28.38 5.55 -13.01
C ILE A 119 -27.74 4.24 -12.54
N ASP A 120 -28.48 3.13 -12.52
CA ASP A 120 -27.95 1.83 -12.08
C ASP A 120 -26.84 1.33 -13.01
N VAL A 121 -26.98 1.58 -14.31
CA VAL A 121 -25.96 1.22 -15.32
C VAL A 121 -24.71 2.07 -15.13
N ARG A 122 -24.87 3.38 -14.88
CA ARG A 122 -23.74 4.29 -14.60
C ARG A 122 -23.02 3.93 -13.31
N ILE A 123 -23.74 3.49 -12.27
CA ILE A 123 -23.13 3.00 -11.03
C ILE A 123 -22.29 1.75 -11.31
N ARG A 124 -22.87 0.75 -12.00
CA ARG A 124 -22.14 -0.49 -12.36
C ARG A 124 -20.91 -0.21 -13.22
N GLN A 125 -21.01 0.73 -14.16
CA GLN A 125 -19.89 1.16 -14.98
C GLN A 125 -18.76 1.71 -14.10
N ALA A 126 -19.07 2.66 -13.21
CA ALA A 126 -18.09 3.26 -12.31
C ALA A 126 -17.45 2.22 -11.36
N GLU A 127 -18.23 1.25 -10.87
CA GLU A 127 -17.72 0.14 -10.06
C GLU A 127 -16.73 -0.74 -10.83
N LEU A 128 -17.04 -1.07 -12.09
CA LEU A 128 -16.14 -1.84 -12.95
C LEU A 128 -14.88 -1.06 -13.32
N GLU A 129 -14.99 0.24 -13.62
CA GLU A 129 -13.85 1.12 -13.90
C GLU A 129 -12.92 1.23 -12.68
N PHE A 130 -13.50 1.38 -11.48
CA PHE A 130 -12.73 1.39 -10.23
C PHE A 130 -11.99 0.06 -10.00
N GLN A 131 -12.68 -1.08 -10.18
CA GLN A 131 -12.06 -2.39 -10.07
C GLN A 131 -10.95 -2.58 -11.10
N LEU A 132 -11.17 -2.15 -12.35
CA LEU A 132 -10.19 -2.20 -13.41
C LEU A 132 -8.93 -1.42 -13.05
N GLY A 133 -9.08 -0.14 -12.65
CA GLY A 133 -7.95 0.71 -12.26
C GLY A 133 -7.18 0.13 -11.07
N ARG A 134 -7.87 -0.48 -10.11
CA ARG A 134 -7.22 -1.17 -8.98
C ARG A 134 -6.40 -2.37 -9.44
N GLU A 135 -6.93 -3.22 -10.33
CA GLU A 135 -6.19 -4.37 -10.83
C GLU A 135 -5.01 -3.96 -11.74
N GLU A 136 -5.15 -2.89 -12.54
CA GLU A 136 -4.07 -2.32 -13.33
C GLU A 136 -2.95 -1.78 -12.44
N LEU A 137 -3.28 -1.08 -11.35
CA LEU A 137 -2.29 -0.63 -10.38
C LEU A 137 -1.59 -1.82 -9.70
N ASN A 138 -2.33 -2.83 -9.27
CA ASN A 138 -1.76 -4.04 -8.67
C ASN A 138 -0.80 -4.75 -9.63
N LEU A 139 -1.15 -4.85 -10.92
CA LEU A 139 -0.28 -5.43 -11.93
C LEU A 139 1.05 -4.66 -12.03
N LEU A 140 1.01 -3.33 -12.02
CA LEU A 140 2.22 -2.50 -12.05
C LEU A 140 3.11 -2.76 -10.83
N THR A 141 2.52 -2.84 -9.64
CA THR A 141 3.24 -3.17 -8.39
C THR A 141 3.95 -4.52 -8.48
N LEU A 142 3.25 -5.56 -8.94
CA LEU A 142 3.84 -6.91 -9.09
C LEU A 142 4.97 -6.94 -10.13
N LEU A 143 4.82 -6.21 -11.23
CA LEU A 143 5.87 -6.08 -12.25
C LEU A 143 7.11 -5.36 -11.72
N GLU A 144 6.93 -4.31 -10.92
CA GLU A 144 8.03 -3.60 -10.28
C GLU A 144 8.75 -4.48 -9.26
N GLU A 145 8.01 -5.23 -8.44
CA GLU A 145 8.58 -6.18 -7.48
C GLU A 145 9.39 -7.30 -8.18
N ALA A 146 8.82 -7.91 -9.22
CA ALA A 146 9.52 -8.92 -10.00
C ALA A 146 10.80 -8.37 -10.65
N ARG A 147 10.75 -7.13 -11.17
CA ARG A 147 11.94 -6.46 -11.73
C ARG A 147 12.99 -6.20 -10.64
N ALA A 148 12.58 -5.75 -9.47
CA ALA A 148 13.49 -5.47 -8.36
C ALA A 148 14.19 -6.74 -7.85
N LEU A 149 13.45 -7.85 -7.71
CA LEU A 149 14.02 -9.14 -7.33
C LEU A 149 14.98 -9.68 -8.40
N GLN A 150 14.64 -9.57 -9.68
CA GLN A 150 15.54 -9.98 -10.76
C GLN A 150 16.82 -9.15 -10.77
N ALA A 151 16.72 -7.82 -10.67
CA ALA A 151 17.89 -6.94 -10.63
C ALA A 151 18.82 -7.27 -9.45
N CYS A 152 18.23 -7.61 -8.30
CA CYS A 152 18.99 -8.05 -7.14
C CYS A 152 19.78 -9.36 -7.37
N LEU A 153 19.17 -10.35 -8.02
CA LEU A 153 19.89 -11.58 -8.40
C LEU A 153 21.04 -11.26 -9.37
N ASP A 154 20.76 -10.50 -10.43
CA ASP A 154 21.74 -10.15 -11.45
C ASP A 154 22.93 -9.35 -10.85
N GLU A 155 22.67 -8.45 -9.89
CA GLU A 155 23.71 -7.72 -9.17
C GLU A 155 24.56 -8.63 -8.29
N ALA A 156 23.97 -9.55 -7.55
CA ALA A 156 24.73 -10.50 -6.74
C ALA A 156 25.58 -11.41 -7.64
N GLU A 157 25.03 -11.93 -8.74
CA GLU A 157 25.82 -12.71 -9.70
C GLU A 157 26.97 -11.89 -10.27
N ARG A 158 26.75 -10.63 -10.65
CA ARG A 158 27.82 -9.75 -11.14
C ARG A 158 28.89 -9.47 -10.08
N ARG A 159 28.51 -9.23 -8.82
CA ARG A 159 29.44 -8.96 -7.70
C ARG A 159 30.37 -10.14 -7.41
N PHE A 160 29.87 -11.37 -7.54
CA PHE A 160 30.63 -12.58 -7.21
C PHE A 160 31.18 -13.34 -8.44
N SER A 161 30.79 -12.96 -9.66
CA SER A 161 31.31 -13.52 -10.91
C SER A 161 32.45 -12.70 -11.54
N ALA A 162 32.83 -11.55 -10.98
CA ALA A 162 34.01 -10.82 -11.42
C ALA A 162 35.28 -11.59 -11.01
N PRO A 163 36.11 -12.09 -11.96
CA PRO A 163 37.43 -12.59 -11.60
C PRO A 163 38.25 -11.40 -11.10
N ASP A 164 38.96 -11.59 -9.99
CA ASP A 164 39.87 -10.62 -9.39
C ASP A 164 40.56 -9.75 -10.45
N ALA A 165 40.09 -8.51 -10.59
CA ALA A 165 40.82 -7.47 -11.30
C ALA A 165 42.03 -7.13 -10.42
N HIS A 166 43.07 -7.95 -10.58
CA HIS A 166 44.48 -7.69 -10.35
C HIS A 166 44.79 -6.56 -9.34
N THR A 167 45.27 -7.00 -8.18
CA THR A 167 46.35 -6.37 -7.44
C THR A 167 47.26 -5.52 -8.34
N LEU A 168 47.03 -4.22 -8.41
CA LEU A 168 48.00 -3.25 -8.89
C LEU A 168 48.17 -2.19 -7.80
N TYR A 169 49.10 -2.45 -6.88
CA TYR A 169 50.19 -1.55 -6.53
C TYR A 169 51.25 -2.34 -5.75
N ARG A 170 52.42 -2.47 -6.36
CA ARG A 170 53.70 -2.88 -5.76
C ARG A 170 54.64 -1.69 -5.88
#